data_AF-A0A4Y9XVJ1-F1
#
_entry.id   AF-A0A4Y9XVJ1-F1
#
_cell.length_a   1.000
_cell.length_b   1.000
_cell.length_c   1.000
_cell.angle_alpha   90.00
_cell.angle_beta   90.00
_cell.angle_gamma   90.00
#
_symmetry.space_group_name_H-M   'P 1'
#
loop_
_entity.id
_entity.type
_entity.pdbx_description
1 polymer ?
#
loop_
_entity_poly.entity_id
_entity_poly.type
_entity_poly.pdbx_seq_one_letter_code
_entity_poly.pdbx_strand_id
1 'polypeptide(L)'
;MEGFRHENIHALKLDVTNEAETRSVVNTAIEKEGRIDIVVNCAAVACVGPMCDIPADDVAAVFNTNVFGPLHMYRAVFPHMASRKVGTIVNVGSISGFA
;
A
#
# COMPACT_ATOMS: atom_id res chain seq x y z
N MET A 1 15.91 -8.29 -2.88
CA MET A 1 14.87 -9.31 -3.08
C MET A 1 15.41 -10.39 -4.01
N GLU A 2 16.16 -11.37 -3.50
CA GLU A 2 16.72 -12.44 -4.35
C GLU A 2 15.79 -13.67 -4.48
N GLY A 3 14.79 -13.81 -3.60
CA GLY A 3 13.89 -14.97 -3.53
C GLY A 3 12.64 -14.93 -4.42
N PHE A 4 12.34 -13.80 -5.07
CA PHE A 4 11.15 -13.62 -5.90
C PHE A 4 11.49 -13.72 -7.40
N ARG A 5 11.93 -14.91 -7.85
CA ARG A 5 12.40 -15.15 -9.23
C ARG A 5 11.49 -16.03 -10.10
N HIS A 6 10.30 -16.37 -9.61
CA HIS A 6 9.34 -17.13 -10.42
C HIS A 6 8.84 -16.28 -11.59
N GLU A 7 8.57 -16.89 -12.75
CA GLU A 7 8.17 -16.18 -13.98
C GLU A 7 6.91 -15.31 -13.80
N ASN A 8 5.96 -15.78 -12.99
CA ASN A 8 4.73 -15.06 -12.64
C ASN A 8 4.91 -14.04 -11.48
N ILE A 9 6.13 -13.69 -11.11
CA ILE A 9 6.40 -12.67 -10.09
C ILE A 9 7.14 -11.50 -10.73
N HIS A 10 6.49 -10.34 -10.73
CA HIS A 10 7.03 -9.10 -11.26
C HIS A 10 7.23 -8.10 -10.13
N ALA A 11 8.49 -7.79 -9.81
CA ALA A 11 8.83 -6.80 -8.80
C ALA A 11 8.79 -5.39 -9.39
N LEU A 12 8.03 -4.49 -8.76
CA LEU A 12 8.01 -3.06 -9.05
C LEU A 12 8.45 -2.30 -7.79
N LYS A 13 9.29 -1.28 -7.96
CA LYS A 13 9.66 -0.38 -6.87
C LYS A 13 8.48 0.56 -6.59
N LEU A 14 8.15 0.72 -5.32
CA LEU A 14 7.08 1.61 -4.86
C LEU A 14 7.40 2.14 -3.46
N ASP A 15 7.41 3.45 -3.30
CA ASP A 15 7.16 4.12 -2.02
C ASP A 15 5.67 4.52 -1.91
N VAL A 16 4.95 3.89 -0.98
CA VAL A 16 3.51 4.11 -0.79
C VAL A 16 3.19 5.53 -0.28
N THR A 17 4.17 6.24 0.30
CA THR A 17 3.99 7.62 0.72
C THR A 17 3.91 8.59 -0.48
N ASN A 18 4.33 8.15 -1.66
CA ASN A 18 4.28 8.93 -2.90
C ASN A 18 3.05 8.53 -3.76
N GLU A 19 2.06 9.42 -3.81
CA GLU A 19 0.81 9.18 -4.57
C GLU A 19 1.06 9.03 -6.09
N ALA A 20 1.99 9.79 -6.66
CA ALA A 20 2.29 9.74 -8.08
C ALA A 20 2.99 8.41 -8.46
N GLU A 21 3.93 7.95 -7.64
CA GLU A 21 4.59 6.65 -7.81
C GLU A 21 3.58 5.52 -7.67
N THR A 22 2.71 5.58 -6.66
CA THR A 22 1.62 4.62 -6.45
C THR A 22 0.73 4.48 -7.69
N ARG A 23 0.30 5.60 -8.27
CA ARG A 23 -0.50 5.58 -9.52
C ARG A 23 0.29 4.99 -10.70
N SER A 24 1.57 5.35 -10.83
CA SER A 24 2.43 4.84 -11.90
C SER A 24 2.60 3.32 -11.83
N VAL A 25 2.80 2.78 -10.63
CA VAL A 25 2.98 1.34 -10.39
C VAL A 25 1.69 0.57 -10.67
N VAL A 26 0.53 1.09 -10.24
CA VAL A 26 -0.78 0.48 -10.56
C VAL A 26 -1.03 0.43 -12.05
N ASN A 27 -0.79 1.54 -12.75
CA ASN A 27 -0.96 1.59 -14.20
C ASN A 27 -0.05 0.57 -14.89
N THR A 28 1.22 0.51 -14.48
CA THR A 28 2.19 -0.46 -15.01
C THR A 28 1.72 -1.91 -14.80
N ALA A 29 1.19 -2.23 -13.61
CA ALA A 29 0.67 -3.56 -13.31
C ALA A 29 -0.57 -3.89 -14.16
N ILE A 30 -1.51 -2.96 -14.32
CA ILE A 30 -2.69 -3.14 -15.17
C ILE A 30 -2.29 -3.28 -16.65
N GLU A 31 -1.34 -2.50 -17.14
CA GLU A 31 -0.87 -2.56 -18.53
C GLU A 31 -0.21 -3.91 -18.84
N LYS A 32 0.54 -4.48 -17.90
CA LYS A 32 1.24 -5.77 -18.09
C LYS A 32 0.33 -6.97 -17.91
N GLU A 33 -0.50 -6.97 -16.88
CA GLU A 33 -1.33 -8.13 -16.50
C GLU A 33 -2.79 -8.03 -17.00
N GLY A 34 -3.15 -6.90 -17.61
CA GLY A 34 -4.50 -6.57 -18.06
C GLY A 34 -5.46 -6.20 -16.93
N ARG A 35 -5.18 -6.61 -15.69
CA ARG A 35 -6.06 -6.37 -14.54
C ARG A 35 -5.38 -6.50 -13.18
N ILE A 36 -5.99 -5.90 -12.16
CA ILE A 36 -5.69 -6.16 -10.75
C ILE A 36 -6.96 -6.70 -10.09
N ASP A 37 -6.90 -7.93 -9.57
CA ASP A 37 -8.02 -8.56 -8.88
C ASP A 37 -7.95 -8.34 -7.36
N ILE A 38 -6.75 -8.33 -6.78
CA ILE A 38 -6.52 -8.19 -5.34
C ILE A 38 -5.40 -7.19 -5.10
N VAL A 39 -5.60 -6.28 -4.14
CA VAL A 39 -4.55 -5.46 -3.55
C VAL A 39 -4.41 -5.82 -2.08
N VAL A 40 -3.18 -6.04 -1.64
CA VAL A 40 -2.86 -6.28 -0.23
C VAL A 40 -1.96 -5.14 0.26
N ASN A 41 -2.49 -4.27 1.09
CA ASN A 41 -1.71 -3.22 1.73
C ASN A 41 -0.98 -3.81 2.95
N CYS A 42 0.32 -4.06 2.79
CA CYS A 42 1.19 -4.61 3.83
C CYS A 42 2.27 -3.64 4.32
N ALA A 43 2.50 -2.52 3.63
CA ALA A 43 3.52 -1.55 4.02
C ALA A 43 3.11 -0.86 5.32
N ALA A 44 3.98 -0.93 6.33
CA ALA A 44 3.77 -0.29 7.62
C ALA A 44 5.10 0.06 8.29
N VAL A 45 5.11 1.15 9.04
CA VAL A 45 6.16 1.49 10.01
C VAL A 45 5.58 1.48 11.42
N ALA A 46 6.40 1.07 12.38
CA ALA A 46 6.02 1.05 13.78
C ALA A 46 6.61 2.27 14.49
N CYS A 47 5.79 2.90 15.34
CA CYS A 47 6.23 3.89 16.30
C CYS A 47 5.61 3.53 17.65
N VAL A 48 6.44 3.24 18.64
CA VAL A 48 6.01 2.70 19.94
C VAL A 48 6.76 3.42 21.05
N GLY A 49 6.02 4.01 21.98
CA GLY A 49 6.58 4.72 23.12
C GLY A 49 5.54 5.62 23.80
N PRO A 50 5.92 6.30 24.90
CA PRO A 50 5.10 7.32 25.52
C PRO A 50 4.88 8.48 24.54
N MET A 51 3.62 8.88 24.31
CA MET A 51 3.30 9.92 23.32
C MET A 51 4.00 11.27 23.57
N CYS A 52 4.36 11.57 24.82
CA CYS A 52 5.10 12.79 25.19
C CYS A 52 6.58 12.76 24.79
N ASP A 53 7.14 11.58 24.55
CA ASP A 53 8.57 11.37 24.30
C ASP A 53 8.85 11.04 22.83
N ILE A 54 7.81 10.86 22.01
CA ILE A 54 7.94 10.52 20.59
C ILE A 54 8.11 11.81 19.76
N PRO A 55 9.14 11.89 18.90
CA PRO A 55 9.26 12.97 17.93
C PRO A 55 8.04 13.06 17.01
N ALA A 56 7.55 14.28 16.77
CA ALA A 56 6.38 14.49 15.90
C ALA A 56 6.58 13.92 14.47
N ASP A 57 7.82 13.94 13.97
CA ASP A 57 8.17 13.41 12.64
C ASP A 57 7.99 11.89 12.56
N ASP A 58 8.24 11.15 13.64
CA ASP A 58 8.03 9.70 13.68
C ASP A 58 6.54 9.37 13.64
N VAL A 59 5.71 10.15 14.33
CA VAL A 59 4.25 10.04 14.25
C VAL A 59 3.78 10.36 12.82
N ALA A 60 4.28 11.43 12.22
CA ALA A 60 3.94 11.78 10.85
C ALA A 60 4.31 10.68 9.85
N ALA A 61 5.48 10.04 10.03
CA ALA A 61 5.91 8.92 9.19
C ALA A 61 4.96 7.71 9.27
N VAL A 62 4.43 7.41 10.47
CA VAL A 62 3.40 6.37 10.66
C VAL A 62 2.13 6.72 9.88
N PHE A 63 1.64 7.96 9.97
CA PHE A 63 0.44 8.35 9.22
C PHE A 63 0.68 8.33 7.70
N ASN A 64 1.82 8.85 7.25
CA ASN A 64 2.21 8.84 5.83
C ASN A 64 2.24 7.42 5.26
N THR A 65 2.79 6.45 6.00
CA THR A 65 2.91 5.08 5.52
C THR A 65 1.63 4.26 5.74
N ASN A 66 1.12 4.23 6.98
CA ASN A 66 0.12 3.25 7.41
C ASN A 66 -1.31 3.73 7.13
N VAL A 67 -1.53 5.04 6.95
CA VAL A 67 -2.85 5.63 6.71
C VAL A 67 -2.95 6.17 5.29
N PHE A 68 -2.05 7.09 4.92
CA PHE A 68 -2.08 7.73 3.61
C PHE A 68 -1.57 6.80 2.50
N GLY A 69 -0.62 5.90 2.79
CA GLY A 69 -0.17 4.88 1.84
C GLY A 69 -1.31 4.01 1.29
N PRO A 70 -2.10 3.33 2.14
CA PRO A 70 -3.30 2.64 1.71
C PRO A 70 -4.31 3.55 0.99
N LEU A 71 -4.48 4.80 1.42
CA LEU A 71 -5.37 5.75 0.75
C LEU A 71 -4.95 6.05 -0.70
N HIS A 72 -3.65 6.28 -0.94
CA HIS A 72 -3.11 6.44 -2.29
C HIS A 72 -3.38 5.19 -3.12
N MET A 73 -3.21 4.01 -2.51
CA MET A 73 -3.48 2.76 -3.18
C MET A 73 -4.95 2.62 -3.57
N TYR A 74 -5.88 2.85 -2.63
CA TYR A 74 -7.31 2.80 -2.93
C TYR A 74 -7.67 3.71 -4.09
N ARG A 75 -7.20 4.96 -4.09
CA ARG A 75 -7.47 5.92 -5.18
C ARG A 75 -6.95 5.44 -6.53
N ALA A 76 -5.78 4.81 -6.55
CA ALA A 76 -5.16 4.32 -7.77
C ALA A 76 -5.89 3.09 -8.34
N VAL A 77 -6.24 2.11 -7.52
CA VAL A 77 -6.84 0.84 -7.98
C VAL A 77 -8.37 0.90 -8.12
N PHE A 78 -9.07 1.70 -7.31
CA PHE A 78 -10.54 1.68 -7.24
C PHE A 78 -11.23 1.94 -8.60
N PRO A 79 -10.82 2.91 -9.45
CA PRO A 79 -11.47 3.12 -10.73
C PRO A 79 -11.45 1.87 -11.63
N HIS A 80 -10.33 1.13 -11.64
CA HIS A 80 -10.20 -0.11 -12.38
C HIS A 80 -11.15 -1.19 -11.84
N MET A 81 -11.12 -1.43 -10.51
CA MET A 81 -12.00 -2.41 -9.86
C MET A 81 -13.49 -2.07 -10.03
N ALA A 82 -13.86 -0.80 -9.85
CA ALA A 82 -15.22 -0.32 -9.96
C ALA A 82 -15.78 -0.49 -11.38
N SER A 83 -14.98 -0.21 -12.42
CA SER A 83 -15.39 -0.42 -13.82
C SER A 83 -15.74 -1.88 -14.12
N ARG A 84 -15.04 -2.82 -13.48
CA ARG A 84 -15.26 -4.26 -13.61
C ARG A 84 -16.27 -4.82 -12.62
N LYS A 85 -16.71 -4.02 -11.64
CA LYS A 85 -17.57 -4.44 -10.51
C LYS A 85 -17.01 -5.63 -9.72
N VAL A 86 -15.69 -5.81 -9.73
CA VAL A 86 -14.99 -6.89 -9.02
C VAL A 86 -13.62 -6.38 -8.57
N GLY A 87 -13.24 -6.79 -7.37
CA GLY A 87 -11.96 -6.44 -6.77
C GLY A 87 -11.98 -6.69 -5.27
N THR A 88 -10.83 -6.97 -4.69
CA THR A 88 -10.70 -7.15 -3.24
C THR A 88 -9.51 -6.34 -2.73
N ILE A 89 -9.75 -5.59 -1.66
CA ILE A 89 -8.71 -4.82 -0.97
C ILE A 89 -8.57 -5.43 0.42
N VAL A 90 -7.35 -5.87 0.74
CA VAL A 90 -6.98 -6.43 2.03
C VAL A 90 -6.01 -5.48 2.72
N ASN A 91 -6.36 -5.03 3.92
CA ASN A 91 -5.47 -4.22 4.75
C ASN A 91 -4.90 -5.08 5.87
N VAL A 92 -3.59 -5.16 5.95
CA VAL A 92 -2.92 -5.86 7.05
C VAL A 92 -2.78 -4.90 8.22
N GLY A 93 -3.59 -5.12 9.25
CA GLY A 93 -3.56 -4.36 10.51
C GLY A 93 -2.98 -5.17 11.67
N SER A 94 -2.99 -4.58 12.86
CA SER A 94 -2.56 -5.20 14.12
C SER A 94 -3.70 -5.22 15.13
N ILE A 95 -3.69 -6.21 16.05
CA ILE A 95 -4.60 -6.27 17.19
C ILE A 95 -4.54 -5.01 18.06
N SER A 96 -3.40 -4.31 18.09
CA SER A 96 -3.23 -3.07 18.85
C SER A 96 -4.16 -1.95 18.38
N GLY A 97 -4.72 -2.03 17.18
CA GLY A 97 -5.69 -1.06 16.65
C GLY A 97 -7.14 -1.30 17.09
N PHE A 98 -7.44 -2.38 17.82
CA PHE A 98 -8.81 -2.72 18.28
C PHE A 98 -9.16 -2.17 19.67
N ALA A 99 -8.33 -1.27 20.22
CA ALA A 99 -8.53 -0.70 21.56
C ALA A 99 -9.74 0.24 21.64
#